data_AF-A0A426CLL2-F1
#
_entry.id   AF-A0A426CLL2-F1
#
_cell.length_a   1.000
_cell.length_b   1.000
_cell.length_c   1.000
_cell.angle_alpha   90.00
_cell.angle_beta   90.00
_cell.angle_gamma   90.00
#
_symmetry.space_group_name_H-M   'P 1'
#
loop_
_entity.id
_entity.type
_entity.pdbx_description
1 polymer ?
#
loop_
_entity_poly.entity_id
_entity_poly.type
_entity_poly.pdbx_seq_one_letter_code
_entity_poly.pdbx_strand_id
1 'polypeptide(L)' 'MHPYSDGNGRIGRFILNTMLAAGGYPWTVIRVERRRAYMSALENASVRHDISDFARFVAEEMAASAELKGPKR' A
#
# COMPACT_ATOMS: atom_id res chain seq x y z
N MET A 1 3.62 9.28 13.23
CA MET A 1 4.31 8.43 14.22
C MET A 1 5.32 7.54 13.50
N HIS A 2 6.53 7.39 14.05
CA HIS A 2 7.61 6.53 13.55
C HIS A 2 8.31 5.88 14.76
N PRO A 3 7.68 4.88 15.41
CA PRO A 3 8.11 4.40 16.73
C PRO A 3 9.41 3.58 16.72
N TYR A 4 9.82 3.07 15.55
CA TYR A 4 11.05 2.28 15.41
C TYR A 4 12.16 3.07 14.71
N SER A 5 13.42 2.72 14.96
CA SER A 5 14.59 3.31 14.31
C SER A 5 14.70 2.97 12.81
N ASP A 6 14.23 1.79 12.42
CA ASP A 6 14.05 1.36 11.02
C ASP A 6 12.86 0.40 10.93
N GLY A 7 12.36 0.13 9.72
CA GLY A 7 11.38 -0.91 9.45
C GLY A 7 9.93 -0.45 9.52
N ASN A 8 9.64 0.79 9.91
CA ASN A 8 8.29 1.34 9.94
C ASN A 8 7.57 1.20 8.59
N GLY A 9 8.27 1.40 7.47
CA GLY A 9 7.69 1.19 6.14
C GLY A 9 7.34 -0.27 5.84
N ARG A 10 8.10 -1.24 6.39
CA ARG A 10 7.81 -2.67 6.26
C ARG A 10 6.61 -3.06 7.12
N ILE A 11 6.59 -2.63 8.38
CA ILE A 11 5.48 -2.88 9.31
C ILE A 11 4.19 -2.21 8.81
N GLY A 12 4.26 -0.96 8.33
CA GLY A 12 3.09 -0.26 7.81
C GLY A 12 2.45 -0.98 6.62
N ARG A 13 3.26 -1.48 5.68
CA ARG A 13 2.75 -2.30 4.55
C ARG A 13 2.21 -3.66 5.01
N PHE A 14 2.82 -4.25 6.02
CA PHE A 14 2.31 -5.49 6.59
C PHE A 14 0.93 -5.29 7.21
N ILE A 15 0.76 -4.27 8.05
CA ILE A 15 -0.53 -3.91 8.66
C ILE A 15 -1.57 -3.59 7.58
N LEU A 16 -1.22 -2.81 6.56
CA LEU A 16 -2.09 -2.55 5.41
C LEU A 16 -2.60 -3.85 4.80
N ASN A 17 -1.71 -4.78 4.49
CA ASN A 17 -2.10 -6.07 3.91
C ASN A 17 -2.90 -6.95 4.88
N THR A 18 -2.63 -6.91 6.17
CA THR A 18 -3.45 -7.62 7.17
C THR A 18 -4.88 -7.10 7.16
N MET A 19 -5.09 -5.79 7.11
CA MET A 19 -6.42 -5.18 7.04
C MET A 19 -7.14 -5.51 5.73
N LEU A 20 -6.43 -5.44 4.59
CA LEU A 20 -6.98 -5.82 3.29
C LEU A 20 -7.40 -7.29 3.27
N ALA A 21 -6.54 -8.19 3.76
CA ALA A 21 -6.83 -9.62 3.83
C ALA A 21 -8.03 -9.92 4.74
N ALA A 22 -8.15 -9.25 5.88
CA ALA A 22 -9.31 -9.36 6.77
C ALA A 22 -10.61 -8.90 6.10
N GLY A 23 -10.53 -7.94 5.17
CA GLY A 23 -11.64 -7.49 4.33
C GLY A 23 -11.90 -8.34 3.08
N GLY A 24 -11.16 -9.43 2.86
CA GLY A 24 -11.30 -10.29 1.67
C GLY A 24 -10.62 -9.74 0.41
N TYR A 25 -9.86 -8.65 0.53
CA TYR A 25 -9.11 -8.06 -0.59
C TYR A 25 -7.83 -8.84 -0.90
N PRO A 26 -7.35 -8.82 -2.15
CA PRO A 26 -6.12 -9.52 -2.52
C PRO A 26 -4.91 -8.89 -1.84
N TRP A 27 -3.93 -9.75 -1.54
CA TRP A 27 -2.63 -9.30 -1.06
C TRP A 27 -2.02 -8.32 -2.05
N THR A 28 -1.70 -7.12 -1.58
CA THR A 28 -1.29 -5.99 -2.39
C THR A 28 0.21 -5.76 -2.27
N VAL A 29 0.90 -5.75 -3.41
CA VAL A 29 2.34 -5.50 -3.48
C VAL A 29 2.58 -4.08 -3.98
N ILE A 30 3.21 -3.24 -3.15
CA ILE A 30 3.66 -1.92 -3.59
C ILE A 30 4.93 -2.10 -4.42
N ARG A 31 4.81 -1.93 -5.75
CA ARG A 31 5.91 -2.12 -6.70
C ARG A 31 7.02 -1.08 -6.52
N VAL A 32 8.28 -1.52 -6.64
CA VAL A 32 9.46 -0.67 -6.41
C VAL A 32 9.52 0.48 -7.42
N GLU A 33 9.09 0.23 -8.65
CA GLU A 33 9.02 1.20 -9.75
C GLU A 33 8.06 2.36 -9.40
N ARG A 34 7.05 2.10 -8.57
CA ARG A 34 6.08 3.09 -8.11
C ARG A 34 6.41 3.73 -6.77
N ARG A 35 7.61 3.49 -6.21
CA ARG A 35 8.04 4.06 -4.92
C ARG A 35 7.85 5.57 -4.85
N ARG A 36 8.13 6.30 -5.94
CA ARG A 36 7.98 7.77 -5.97
C ARG A 36 6.51 8.19 -5.78
N ALA A 37 5.58 7.52 -6.46
CA ALA A 37 4.14 7.80 -6.33
C ALA A 37 3.64 7.47 -4.92
N TYR A 38 4.06 6.33 -4.36
CA TYR A 38 3.75 5.95 -2.98
C TYR A 38 4.22 7.01 -1.97
N MET A 39 5.46 7.48 -2.08
CA MET A 39 6.01 8.50 -1.17
C MET A 39 5.29 9.83 -1.32
N SER A 40 4.99 10.26 -2.55
CA SER A 40 4.23 11.50 -2.82
C SER A 40 2.83 11.46 -2.20
N ALA A 41 2.13 10.33 -2.34
CA ALA A 41 0.79 10.16 -1.76
C ALA A 41 0.81 10.18 -0.22
N LEU A 42 1.83 9.57 0.41
CA LEU A 42 2.03 9.64 1.86
C LEU A 42 2.36 11.04 2.34
N GLU A 43 3.19 11.78 1.60
CA GLU A 43 3.53 13.17 1.91
C GLU A 43 2.29 14.07 1.82
N ASN A 44 1.50 13.93 0.76
CA ASN A 44 0.25 14.68 0.63
C ASN A 44 -0.72 14.40 1.79
N ALA A 45 -0.88 13.12 2.15
CA ALA A 45 -1.67 12.73 3.32
C ALA A 45 -1.14 13.31 4.62
N SER A 46 0.19 13.45 4.77
CA SER A 46 0.79 14.01 5.97
C SER A 46 0.70 15.53 6.05
N VAL A 47 0.84 16.24 4.93
CA VAL A 47 0.89 17.71 4.89
C VAL A 47 -0.51 18.31 4.79
N ARG A 48 -1.36 17.72 3.94
CA ARG A 48 -2.70 18.24 3.64
C ARG A 48 -3.80 17.52 4.39
N HIS A 49 -3.47 16.47 5.14
CA HIS A 49 -4.45 15.60 5.80
C HIS A 49 -5.46 14.95 4.83
N ASP A 50 -5.09 14.86 3.54
CA ASP A 50 -5.91 14.27 2.49
C ASP A 50 -5.34 12.91 2.07
N ILE A 51 -6.05 11.84 2.43
CA ILE A 51 -5.66 10.46 2.14
C ILE A 51 -6.09 10.00 0.75
N SER A 52 -6.81 10.82 -0.02
CA SER A 52 -7.48 10.41 -1.26
C SER A 52 -6.49 9.86 -2.30
N ASP A 53 -5.33 10.50 -2.45
CA ASP A 53 -4.28 10.04 -3.37
C ASP A 53 -3.66 8.72 -2.91
N PHE A 54 -3.50 8.55 -1.59
CA PHE A 54 -2.99 7.29 -1.04
C PHE A 54 -4.00 6.15 -1.22
N ALA A 55 -5.28 6.40 -0.97
CA ALA A 55 -6.33 5.42 -1.18
C ALA A 55 -6.44 5.01 -2.67
N ARG A 56 -6.38 5.97 -3.58
CA ARG A 56 -6.35 5.71 -5.03
C ARG A 56 -5.14 4.88 -5.43
N PHE A 57 -3.95 5.25 -4.93
CA PHE A 57 -2.73 4.51 -5.19
C PHE A 57 -2.82 3.04 -4.73
N VAL A 58 -3.34 2.79 -3.52
CA VAL A 58 -3.54 1.43 -3.01
C VAL A 58 -4.54 0.65 -3.86
N ALA A 59 -5.64 1.27 -4.28
CA ALA A 59 -6.63 0.63 -5.14
C ALA A 59 -6.04 0.19 -6.50
N GLU A 60 -5.21 1.04 -7.11
CA GLU A 60 -4.49 0.71 -8.34
C GLU A 60 -3.50 -0.45 -8.16
N GLU A 61 -2.71 -0.44 -7.08
CA GLU A 61 -1.77 -1.53 -6.80
C GLU A 61 -2.50 -2.83 -6.47
N MET A 62 -3.65 -2.75 -5.83
CA MET A 62 -4.50 -3.90 -5.50
C MET A 62 -5.06 -4.53 -6.78
N ALA A 63 -5.56 -3.72 -7.72
CA ALA A 63 -6.01 -4.19 -9.04
C ALA A 63 -4.87 -4.88 -9.81
N ALA A 64 -3.69 -4.24 -9.88
CA ALA A 64 -2.53 -4.83 -10.52
C ALA A 64 -2.05 -6.12 -9.83
N SER A 65 -2.15 -6.20 -8.50
CA SER A 65 -1.78 -7.40 -7.73
C SER A 65 -2.77 -8.54 -7.92
N ALA A 66 -4.04 -8.25 -8.18
CA ALA A 66 -5.05 -9.27 -8.51
C ALA A 66 -4.74 -9.95 -9.84
N GLU A 67 -4.23 -9.21 -10.83
CA GLU A 67 -3.86 -9.73 -12.16
C GLU A 67 -2.62 -10.65 -12.11
N LEU A 68 -1.76 -10.49 -11.10
CA LEU A 68 -0.60 -11.37 -10.89
C LEU A 68 -1.00 -12.79 -10.43
N LYS A 69 -2.24 -13.00 -9.98
CA LYS A 69 -2.79 -14.35 -9.73
C LYS A 69 -3.23 -15.00 -11.04
N GLY A 70 -2.27 -15.43 -11.86
CA GLY A 70 -2.47 -16.48 -12.87
C GLY A 70 -2.93 -17.80 -12.23
N PRO A 71 -3.53 -18.74 -12.99
CA PRO A 71 -4.40 -19.78 -12.46
C PRO A 71 -3.69 -20.65 -11.42
N LYS A 72 -4.33 -20.85 -10.27
CA LYS A 72 -3.91 -21.87 -9.29
C LYS A 72 -3.99 -23.24 -9.98
N ARG A 73 -2.85 -23.89 -10.16
CA ARG A 73 -2.79 -25.34 -10.40
C ARG A 73 -3.43 -26.10 -9.25
#